data_AF-A0A958NQV3-F1
#
_entry.id   AF-A0A958NQV3-F1
#
_cell.length_a   1.000
_cell.length_b   1.000
_cell.length_c   1.000
_cell.angle_alpha   90.00
_cell.angle_beta   90.00
_cell.angle_gamma   90.00
#
_symmetry.space_group_name_H-M   'P 1'
#
loop_
_entity.id
_entity.type
_entity.pdbx_description
1 polymer ?
#
loop_
_entity_poly.entity_id
_entity_poly.type
_entity_poly.pdbx_seq_one_letter_code
_entity_poly.pdbx_strand_id
1 'polypeptide(L)'
;MKKFVLILAFVVPAVMMAQTSRDINMVIQKTIDLHALKKFYNESEEAGETPLIIINDDKIPNNLIVFKFNKRVKIMTYDELETFKSIYKGNLDSYFVFEVMEFKDDVVTIKATFRKNEKIAINVSMKKQDRDWTITESSAG
;
A
#
# COMPACT_ATOMS: atom_id res chain seq x y z
N MET A 1 45.30 -23.71 -34.40
CA MET A 1 43.83 -23.62 -34.49
C MET A 1 43.25 -23.55 -33.07
N LYS A 2 42.45 -22.51 -32.83
CA LYS A 2 41.44 -22.29 -31.77
C LYS A 2 41.84 -22.55 -30.30
N LYS A 3 42.29 -21.47 -29.63
CA LYS A 3 42.28 -21.35 -28.16
C LYS A 3 40.83 -21.19 -27.70
N PHE A 4 40.31 -22.14 -26.92
CA PHE A 4 39.01 -22.01 -26.26
C PHE A 4 39.18 -21.05 -25.06
N VAL A 5 38.80 -19.79 -25.25
CA VAL A 5 38.63 -18.85 -24.14
C VAL A 5 37.27 -19.15 -23.52
N LEU A 6 37.28 -19.76 -22.34
CA LEU A 6 36.10 -19.94 -21.51
C LEU A 6 35.74 -18.56 -20.94
N ILE A 7 34.82 -17.84 -21.59
CA ILE A 7 34.25 -16.63 -21.00
C ILE A 7 33.26 -17.10 -19.95
N LEU A 8 33.69 -17.08 -18.69
CA LEU A 8 32.80 -17.19 -17.54
C LEU A 8 31.93 -15.93 -17.55
N ALA A 9 30.78 -15.99 -18.23
CA ALA A 9 29.78 -14.94 -18.15
C ALA A 9 29.27 -14.93 -16.70
N PHE A 10 29.79 -14.00 -15.90
CA PHE A 10 29.18 -13.58 -14.65
C PHE A 10 27.79 -13.07 -15.04
N VAL A 11 26.79 -13.95 -14.98
CA VAL A 11 25.40 -13.52 -14.85
C VAL A 11 25.36 -12.86 -13.48
N VAL A 12 25.62 -11.54 -13.46
CA VAL A 12 25.31 -10.72 -12.30
C VAL A 12 23.83 -11.00 -12.05
N PRO A 13 23.45 -11.61 -10.91
CA PRO A 13 22.03 -11.73 -10.61
C PRO A 13 21.54 -10.29 -10.61
N ALA A 14 20.58 -9.97 -11.48
CA ALA A 14 19.82 -8.76 -11.34
C ALA A 14 19.16 -8.88 -9.96
N VAL A 15 19.81 -8.33 -8.95
CA VAL A 15 19.26 -8.16 -7.62
C VAL A 15 18.22 -7.05 -7.78
N MET A 16 17.12 -7.36 -8.47
CA MET A 16 15.87 -6.73 -8.16
C MET A 16 15.68 -7.07 -6.69
N MET A 17 16.06 -6.14 -5.82
CA MET A 17 15.77 -6.20 -4.40
C MET A 17 14.24 -6.23 -4.30
N ALA A 18 13.66 -7.43 -4.33
CA ALA A 18 12.26 -7.62 -4.02
C ALA A 18 12.08 -6.98 -2.65
N GLN A 19 11.33 -5.89 -2.60
CA GLN A 19 11.13 -5.14 -1.38
C GLN A 19 10.52 -6.08 -0.36
N THR A 20 11.03 -6.04 0.87
CA THR A 20 10.62 -7.02 1.87
C THR A 20 9.15 -6.79 2.23
N SER A 21 8.43 -7.81 2.70
CA SER A 21 7.07 -7.62 3.23
C SER A 21 7.03 -6.56 4.34
N ARG A 22 8.14 -6.38 5.07
CA ARG A 22 8.32 -5.31 6.06
C ARG A 22 8.32 -3.93 5.41
N ASP A 23 9.05 -3.75 4.31
CA ASP A 23 9.10 -2.47 3.57
C ASP A 23 7.71 -2.09 3.07
N ILE A 24 7.00 -3.05 2.47
CA ILE A 24 5.65 -2.81 1.93
C ILE A 24 4.66 -2.46 3.06
N ASN A 25 4.68 -3.20 4.17
CA ASN A 25 3.87 -2.87 5.35
C ASN A 25 4.14 -1.45 5.85
N MET A 26 5.42 -1.08 5.96
CA MET A 26 5.82 0.23 6.45
C MET A 26 5.36 1.37 5.52
N VAL A 27 5.51 1.18 4.21
CA VAL A 27 5.10 2.15 3.20
C VAL A 27 3.57 2.31 3.19
N ILE A 28 2.81 1.22 3.24
CA ILE A 28 1.36 1.27 3.31
C ILE A 28 0.90 1.92 4.62
N GLN A 29 1.50 1.54 5.75
CA GLN A 29 1.21 2.13 7.06
C GLN A 29 1.41 3.64 7.04
N LYS A 30 2.57 4.12 6.56
CA LYS A 30 2.86 5.56 6.46
C LYS A 30 1.91 6.28 5.49
N THR A 31 1.41 5.59 4.45
CA THR A 31 0.44 6.15 3.50
C THR A 31 -0.94 6.33 4.15
N ILE A 32 -1.45 5.33 4.86
CA ILE A 32 -2.74 5.45 5.57
C ILE A 32 -2.63 6.36 6.81
N ASP A 33 -1.41 6.65 7.27
CA ASP A 33 -1.14 7.57 8.38
C ASP A 33 -0.85 9.02 7.99
N LEU A 34 -0.94 9.34 6.71
CA LEU A 34 -0.79 10.71 6.25
C LEU A 34 -1.68 11.67 7.02
N HIS A 35 -1.08 12.75 7.53
CA HIS A 35 -1.79 13.78 8.28
C HIS A 35 -2.93 14.40 7.46
N ALA A 36 -2.73 14.56 6.15
CA ALA A 36 -3.72 15.11 5.24
C ALA A 36 -5.00 14.26 5.15
N LEU A 37 -4.93 12.97 5.54
CA LEU A 37 -6.09 12.07 5.53
C LEU A 37 -7.04 12.28 6.70
N LYS A 38 -6.59 12.91 7.80
CA LYS A 38 -7.40 13.07 9.02
C LYS A 38 -8.79 13.65 8.76
N LYS A 39 -8.86 14.71 7.94
CA LYS A 39 -10.11 15.41 7.63
C LYS A 39 -11.11 14.61 6.79
N PHE A 40 -10.68 13.47 6.25
CA PHE A 40 -11.49 12.64 5.36
C PHE A 40 -12.04 11.38 6.04
N TYR A 41 -11.60 11.10 7.28
CA TYR A 41 -12.21 10.04 8.09
C TYR A 41 -13.48 10.56 8.75
N ASN A 42 -14.48 9.70 8.84
CA ASN A 42 -15.70 10.01 9.58
C ASN A 42 -15.60 9.51 11.03
N GLU A 43 -16.50 10.00 11.89
CA GLU A 43 -16.49 9.65 13.32
C GLU A 43 -16.58 8.13 13.56
N SER A 44 -17.33 7.40 12.74
CA SER A 44 -17.48 5.94 12.86
C SER A 44 -16.19 5.18 12.53
N GLU A 45 -15.39 5.67 11.58
CA GLU A 45 -14.08 5.12 11.24
C GLU A 45 -13.07 5.42 12.34
N GLU A 46 -13.06 6.66 12.85
CA GLU A 46 -12.17 7.07 13.95
C GLU A 46 -12.47 6.31 15.25
N ALA A 47 -13.76 6.03 15.51
CA ALA A 47 -14.20 5.18 16.62
C ALA A 47 -13.92 3.68 16.39
N GLY A 48 -13.58 3.28 15.15
CA GLY A 48 -13.32 1.89 14.78
C GLY A 48 -14.56 1.01 14.70
N GLU A 49 -15.75 1.61 14.58
CA GLU A 49 -17.02 0.94 14.31
C GLU A 49 -17.13 0.54 12.84
N THR A 50 -16.73 1.46 11.96
CA THR A 50 -16.54 1.22 10.53
C THR A 50 -15.09 0.79 10.29
N PRO A 51 -14.85 -0.45 9.82
CA PRO A 51 -13.50 -0.89 9.56
C PRO A 51 -12.92 -0.13 8.36
N LEU A 52 -11.66 0.27 8.46
CA LEU A 52 -10.92 0.67 7.27
C LEU A 52 -10.56 -0.55 6.45
N ILE A 53 -10.73 -0.41 5.14
CA ILE A 53 -10.57 -1.48 4.16
C ILE A 53 -9.52 -1.07 3.14
N ILE A 54 -8.65 -2.01 2.76
CA ILE A 54 -7.80 -1.90 1.59
C ILE A 54 -8.28 -2.96 0.59
N ILE A 55 -8.59 -2.53 -0.62
CA ILE A 55 -8.88 -3.45 -1.72
C ILE A 55 -7.56 -3.95 -2.31
N ASN A 56 -7.41 -5.27 -2.34
CA ASN A 56 -6.25 -5.93 -2.91
C ASN A 56 -6.65 -6.87 -4.04
N ASP A 57 -6.50 -6.40 -5.27
CA ASP A 57 -6.64 -7.21 -6.50
C ASP A 57 -5.24 -7.57 -7.03
N ASP A 58 -4.45 -8.29 -6.23
CA ASP A 58 -3.09 -8.76 -6.52
C ASP A 58 -2.01 -7.67 -6.75
N LYS A 59 -2.32 -6.42 -6.45
CA LYS A 59 -1.35 -5.29 -6.56
C LYS A 59 -0.45 -5.14 -5.35
N ILE A 60 -0.85 -5.70 -4.21
CA ILE A 60 -0.10 -5.66 -2.95
C ILE A 60 -0.05 -7.08 -2.34
N PRO A 61 0.96 -7.40 -1.51
CA PRO A 61 1.03 -8.71 -0.86
C PRO A 61 -0.22 -9.04 -0.03
N ASN A 62 -0.62 -10.31 0.01
CA ASN A 62 -1.82 -10.74 0.75
C ASN A 62 -1.65 -10.75 2.27
N ASN A 63 -0.41 -10.68 2.78
CA ASN A 63 -0.08 -10.81 4.19
C ASN A 63 0.19 -9.46 4.88
N LEU A 64 -0.47 -8.37 4.47
CA LEU A 64 -0.22 -7.08 5.10
C LEU A 64 -0.70 -7.06 6.55
N ILE A 65 0.11 -6.40 7.37
CA ILE A 65 -0.19 -6.18 8.78
C ILE A 65 -0.05 -4.67 9.01
N VAL A 66 -1.17 -3.97 8.83
CA VAL A 66 -1.27 -2.52 9.02
C VAL A 66 -2.47 -2.20 9.91
N PHE A 67 -2.35 -1.11 10.66
CA PHE A 67 -3.30 -0.70 11.69
C PHE A 67 -3.71 0.75 11.51
N LYS A 68 -4.94 1.08 11.87
CA LYS A 68 -5.41 2.45 11.94
C LYS A 68 -6.48 2.57 13.02
N PHE A 69 -6.48 3.67 13.77
CA PHE A 69 -7.39 3.89 14.89
C PHE A 69 -7.40 2.72 15.90
N ASN A 70 -6.21 2.17 16.19
CA ASN A 70 -6.01 0.99 17.05
C ASN A 70 -6.76 -0.28 16.60
N LYS A 71 -7.16 -0.36 15.33
CA LYS A 71 -7.79 -1.53 14.71
C LYS A 71 -6.94 -2.03 13.55
N ARG A 72 -6.97 -3.33 13.30
CA ARG A 72 -6.35 -3.92 12.11
C ARG A 72 -7.17 -3.53 10.88
N VAL A 73 -6.50 -3.04 9.85
CA VAL A 73 -7.13 -2.75 8.56
C VAL A 73 -7.52 -4.07 7.89
N LYS A 74 -8.74 -4.13 7.35
CA LYS A 74 -9.20 -5.30 6.60
C LYS A 74 -8.65 -5.22 5.17
N ILE A 75 -8.08 -6.32 4.70
CA ILE A 75 -7.59 -6.46 3.33
C ILE A 75 -8.50 -7.47 2.67
N MET A 76 -9.08 -7.11 1.53
CA MET A 76 -10.03 -7.97 0.84
C MET A 76 -10.08 -7.64 -0.65
N THR A 77 -10.59 -8.57 -1.46
CA THR A 77 -10.94 -8.31 -2.87
C THR A 77 -12.28 -7.58 -2.96
N TYR A 78 -12.64 -7.10 -4.17
CA TYR A 78 -14.00 -6.58 -4.39
C TYR A 78 -15.10 -7.61 -4.12
N ASP A 79 -14.89 -8.88 -4.49
CA ASP A 79 -15.89 -9.94 -4.28
C ASP A 79 -16.12 -10.23 -2.79
N GLU A 80 -15.04 -10.22 -2.01
CA GLU A 80 -15.10 -10.34 -0.56
C GLU A 80 -15.77 -9.12 0.08
N LEU A 81 -15.56 -7.90 -0.45
CA LEU A 81 -16.25 -6.70 0.00
C LEU A 81 -17.76 -6.79 -0.25
N GLU A 82 -18.20 -7.22 -1.44
CA GLU A 82 -19.62 -7.39 -1.74
C GLU A 82 -20.26 -8.45 -0.83
N THR A 83 -19.55 -9.53 -0.55
CA THR A 83 -19.98 -10.53 0.44
C THR A 83 -20.06 -9.91 1.83
N PHE A 84 -19.08 -9.09 2.24
CA PHE A 84 -19.04 -8.45 3.55
C PHE A 84 -20.19 -7.44 3.73
N LYS A 85 -20.58 -6.72 2.67
CA LYS A 85 -21.75 -5.83 2.68
C LYS A 85 -23.06 -6.54 2.98
N SER A 86 -23.19 -7.82 2.61
CA SER A 86 -24.41 -8.59 2.89
C SER A 86 -24.62 -8.88 4.38
N ILE A 87 -23.54 -8.87 5.18
CA ILE A 87 -23.57 -9.20 6.61
C ILE A 87 -23.30 -8.00 7.52
N TYR A 88 -22.62 -6.97 7.03
CA TYR A 88 -22.30 -5.77 7.81
C TYR A 88 -23.40 -4.72 7.67
N LYS A 89 -23.84 -4.15 8.81
CA LYS A 89 -24.98 -3.21 8.85
C LYS A 89 -24.60 -1.73 8.72
N GLY A 90 -23.31 -1.41 8.69
CA GLY A 90 -22.82 -0.03 8.53
C GLY A 90 -22.42 0.30 7.09
N ASN A 91 -21.90 1.51 6.87
CA ASN A 91 -21.43 1.97 5.57
C ASN A 91 -20.03 1.40 5.26
N LEU A 92 -19.84 0.80 4.08
CA LEU A 92 -18.56 0.25 3.61
C LEU A 92 -18.03 0.94 2.34
N ASP A 93 -18.41 2.19 2.12
CA ASP A 93 -17.92 3.01 1.00
C ASP A 93 -16.51 3.57 1.25
N SER A 94 -15.88 3.20 2.37
CA SER A 94 -14.60 3.72 2.85
C SER A 94 -13.47 2.72 2.69
N TYR A 95 -13.00 2.57 1.46
CA TYR A 95 -11.88 1.70 1.15
C TYR A 95 -10.77 2.43 0.40
N PHE A 96 -9.55 1.97 0.62
CA PHE A 96 -8.36 2.36 -0.12
C PHE A 96 -8.19 1.44 -1.33
N VAL A 97 -7.82 2.01 -2.46
CA VAL A 97 -7.36 1.26 -3.64
C VAL A 97 -5.95 1.75 -3.97
N PHE A 98 -4.94 0.90 -3.84
CA PHE A 98 -3.57 1.21 -4.26
C PHE A 98 -3.46 0.96 -5.77
N GLU A 99 -3.61 2.03 -6.55
CA GLU A 99 -3.63 1.97 -8.00
C GLU A 99 -2.23 1.74 -8.58
N VAL A 100 -1.25 2.43 -8.00
CA VAL A 100 0.18 2.34 -8.31
C VAL A 100 0.97 2.20 -7.01
N MET A 101 1.89 1.25 -6.99
CA MET A 101 2.92 1.12 -5.97
C MET A 101 4.21 0.69 -6.65
N GLU A 102 5.01 1.67 -7.05
CA GLU A 102 6.21 1.44 -7.85
C GLU A 102 7.43 1.67 -6.98
N PHE A 103 8.20 0.61 -6.75
CA PHE A 103 9.49 0.66 -6.09
C PHE A 103 10.60 0.75 -7.16
N LYS A 104 11.42 1.78 -7.07
CA LYS A 104 12.61 2.02 -7.90
C LYS A 104 13.77 2.33 -6.97
N ASP A 105 14.69 1.39 -6.84
CA ASP A 105 15.83 1.47 -5.92
C ASP A 105 15.36 1.77 -4.48
N ASP A 106 15.77 2.91 -3.94
CA ASP A 106 15.43 3.43 -2.62
C ASP A 106 14.26 4.42 -2.67
N VAL A 107 13.47 4.46 -3.74
CA VAL A 107 12.32 5.34 -3.89
C VAL A 107 11.06 4.52 -4.13
N VAL A 108 9.96 4.92 -3.51
CA VAL A 108 8.63 4.38 -3.82
C VAL A 108 7.69 5.52 -4.18
N THR A 109 6.92 5.30 -5.25
CA THR A 109 5.83 6.19 -5.66
C THR A 109 4.51 5.45 -5.55
N ILE A 110 3.56 6.07 -4.87
CA ILE A 110 2.25 5.51 -4.56
C ILE A 110 1.19 6.43 -5.12
N LYS A 111 0.24 5.83 -5.82
CA LYS A 111 -1.04 6.46 -6.13
C LYS A 111 -2.12 5.58 -5.56
N ALA A 112 -2.95 6.16 -4.72
CA ALA A 112 -4.09 5.49 -4.14
C ALA A 112 -5.32 6.38 -4.19
N THR A 113 -6.49 5.77 -4.10
CA THR A 113 -7.74 6.47 -3.88
C THR A 113 -8.37 6.02 -2.58
N PHE A 114 -9.01 6.94 -1.87
CA PHE A 114 -9.81 6.65 -0.68
C PHE A 114 -11.24 7.11 -0.91
N ARG A 115 -12.20 6.32 -0.43
CA ARG A 115 -13.65 6.44 -0.64
C ARG A 115 -14.10 6.06 -2.05
N LYS A 116 -15.28 5.44 -2.13
CA LYS A 116 -15.93 5.04 -3.39
C LYS A 116 -16.51 6.22 -4.17
N ASN A 117 -17.31 7.05 -3.50
CA ASN A 117 -18.14 8.08 -4.15
C ASN A 117 -17.39 9.42 -4.25
N GLU A 118 -16.83 9.91 -3.14
CA GLU A 118 -15.98 11.10 -3.10
C GLU A 118 -14.51 10.67 -3.16
N LYS A 119 -14.08 10.19 -4.33
CA LYS A 119 -12.71 9.66 -4.49
C LYS A 119 -11.68 10.72 -4.14
N ILE A 120 -11.00 10.52 -3.01
CA ILE A 120 -9.88 11.34 -2.58
C ILE A 120 -8.63 10.74 -3.20
N ALA A 121 -7.98 11.47 -4.10
CA ALA A 121 -6.71 11.06 -4.67
C ALA A 121 -5.61 11.22 -3.63
N ILE A 122 -4.75 10.21 -3.51
CA ILE A 122 -3.63 10.17 -2.59
C ILE A 122 -2.39 9.90 -3.43
N ASN A 123 -1.43 10.82 -3.35
CA ASN A 123 -0.13 10.64 -3.99
C ASN A 123 0.95 10.71 -2.92
N VAL A 124 1.87 9.76 -2.92
CA VAL A 124 2.98 9.72 -1.97
C VAL A 124 4.25 9.31 -2.67
N SER A 125 5.32 10.03 -2.36
CA SER A 125 6.67 9.59 -2.66
C SER A 125 7.43 9.43 -1.36
N MET A 126 8.13 8.31 -1.22
CA MET A 126 8.99 8.05 -0.07
C MET A 126 10.38 7.64 -0.54
N LYS A 127 11.38 7.95 0.28
CA LYS A 127 12.76 7.53 0.08
C LYS A 127 13.24 6.69 1.25
N LYS A 128 13.92 5.59 0.97
CA LYS A 128 14.57 4.73 1.96
C LYS A 128 15.87 5.37 2.42
N GLN A 129 16.00 5.54 3.72
CA GLN A 129 17.23 6.02 4.39
C GLN A 129 17.38 5.25 5.70
N ASP A 130 18.58 4.71 5.95
CA ASP A 130 18.89 3.99 7.19
C ASP A 130 17.89 2.88 7.57
N ARG A 131 17.35 2.18 6.57
CA ARG A 131 16.32 1.13 6.70
C ARG A 131 14.92 1.62 7.11
N ASP A 132 14.67 2.92 7.09
CA ASP A 132 13.33 3.51 7.22
C ASP A 132 12.89 4.15 5.90
N TRP A 133 11.57 4.25 5.68
CA TRP A 133 10.97 4.96 4.55
C TRP A 133 10.48 6.32 5.02
N THR A 134 11.05 7.40 4.48
CA THR A 134 10.67 8.76 4.83
C THR A 134 9.84 9.36 3.71
N ILE A 135 8.69 9.94 4.05
CA ILE A 135 7.84 10.66 3.09
C ILE A 135 8.60 11.91 2.62
N THR A 136 8.83 12.00 1.31
CA THR A 136 9.45 13.17 0.68
C THR A 136 8.40 14.11 0.11
N GLU A 137 7.31 13.55 -0.42
CA GLU A 137 6.19 14.30 -0.98
C GLU A 137 4.89 13.56 -0.66
N SER A 138 3.82 14.30 -0.35
CA SER A 138 2.50 13.73 -0.15
C SER A 138 1.39 14.72 -0.46
N SER A 139 0.31 14.26 -1.07
CA SER A 139 -0.93 15.01 -1.23
C SER A 139 -2.15 14.12 -1.02
N ALA A 140 -3.23 14.72 -0.52
CA ALA A 140 -4.54 14.10 -0.43
C ALA A 140 -5.62 15.15 -0.70
N GLY A 141 -6.37 14.97 -1.79
CA GLY A 141 -7.43 15.90 -2.22
C GLY A 141 -7.74 15.83 -3.70
#